data_AF-A0AAW9Y7G4-F1
#
_entry.id   AF-A0AAW9Y7G4-F1
#
_cell.length_a   1.000
_cell.length_b   1.000
_cell.length_c   1.000
_cell.angle_alpha   90.00
_cell.angle_beta   90.00
_cell.angle_gamma   90.00
#
_symmetry.space_group_name_H-M   'P 1'
#
loop_
_entity.id
_entity.type
_entity.pdbx_description
1 polymer ?
#
loop_
_entity_poly.entity_id
_entity_poly.type
_entity_poly.pdbx_seq_one_letter_code
_entity_poly.pdbx_strand_id
1 'polypeptide(L)'
;MPSRKADPFHWDGLVRLTHWGVAAVCIGNLWLNEAGEEWHEWLGYGAMALIGLRLLWGLTLARGHARLGALIPSRDDFRQQAVALRERAPAAPGHHGSGKLAVWALWLLVLATAGSGWFQNTETGFELGADDWHLWCTWALQAMIALHLCAIVYTSWRQRSNLVTRMLPRRRRRVPERQQEPHS
;
A
#
# COMPACT_ATOMS: atom_id res chain seq x y z
N MET A 1 -4.23 -14.22 38.14
CA MET A 1 -3.50 -13.22 37.32
C MET A 1 -4.28 -12.97 36.04
N PRO A 2 -4.70 -11.74 35.71
CA PRO A 2 -5.46 -11.51 34.49
C PRO A 2 -4.55 -11.69 33.27
N SER A 3 -4.92 -12.64 32.42
CA SER A 3 -4.31 -12.91 31.12
C SER A 3 -4.32 -11.63 30.27
N ARG A 4 -3.13 -11.17 29.88
CA ARG A 4 -2.92 -10.03 28.96
C ARG A 4 -3.60 -10.39 27.64
N LYS A 5 -4.83 -9.89 27.43
CA LYS A 5 -5.53 -10.02 26.15
C LYS A 5 -4.59 -9.49 25.06
N ALA A 6 -4.25 -10.35 24.10
CA ALA A 6 -3.44 -9.96 22.96
C ALA A 6 -4.09 -8.73 22.30
N ASP A 7 -3.34 -7.63 22.21
CA ASP A 7 -3.82 -6.42 21.54
C ASP A 7 -4.30 -6.80 20.14
N PRO A 8 -5.51 -6.36 19.73
CA PRO A 8 -6.00 -6.61 18.38
C PRO A 8 -4.96 -6.11 17.38
N PHE A 9 -4.68 -6.90 16.33
CA PHE A 9 -3.76 -6.51 15.26
C PHE A 9 -4.16 -5.16 14.66
N HIS A 10 -3.54 -4.09 15.15
CA HIS A 10 -3.76 -2.73 14.68
C HIS A 10 -2.67 -2.42 13.65
N TRP A 11 -3.09 -2.26 12.40
CA TRP A 11 -2.21 -1.71 11.37
C TRP A 11 -1.77 -0.32 11.80
N ASP A 12 -0.46 -0.11 11.69
CA ASP A 12 0.20 1.17 11.98
C ASP A 12 -0.51 2.31 11.25
N GLY A 13 -0.88 3.36 11.99
CA GLY A 13 -1.62 4.51 11.46
C GLY A 13 -0.87 5.19 10.31
N LEU A 14 0.46 5.22 10.37
CA LEU A 14 1.28 5.84 9.33
C LEU A 14 1.28 5.01 8.03
N VAL A 15 1.26 3.69 8.14
CA VAL A 15 1.16 2.81 6.97
C VAL A 15 -0.16 3.03 6.24
N ARG A 16 -1.25 3.22 7.00
CA ARG A 16 -2.55 3.55 6.39
C ARG A 16 -2.54 4.93 5.75
N LEU A 17 -1.99 5.93 6.44
CA LEU A 17 -1.92 7.30 5.93
C LEU A 17 -1.13 7.37 4.61
N THR A 18 0.06 6.77 4.59
CA THR A 18 0.91 6.74 3.39
C THR A 18 0.26 5.97 2.25
N HIS A 19 -0.37 4.82 2.53
CA HIS A 19 -1.07 4.05 1.51
C HIS A 19 -2.28 4.80 0.91
N TRP A 20 -3.18 5.30 1.75
CA TRP A 20 -4.35 6.06 1.30
C TRP A 20 -3.95 7.41 0.68
N GLY A 21 -2.88 8.02 1.15
CA GLY A 21 -2.31 9.22 0.56
C GLY A 21 -1.84 8.96 -0.88
N VAL A 22 -1.03 7.92 -1.10
CA VAL A 22 -0.59 7.55 -2.46
C VAL A 22 -1.79 7.18 -3.34
N ALA A 23 -2.78 6.45 -2.82
CA ALA A 23 -3.99 6.14 -3.56
C ALA A 23 -4.78 7.40 -3.96
N ALA A 24 -4.92 8.37 -3.04
CA ALA A 24 -5.58 9.64 -3.33
C ALA A 24 -4.83 10.46 -4.38
N VAL A 25 -3.49 10.50 -4.31
CA VAL A 25 -2.65 11.14 -5.32
C VAL A 25 -2.85 10.50 -6.69
N CYS A 26 -2.79 9.17 -6.79
CA CYS A 26 -3.00 8.48 -8.06
C CYS A 26 -4.40 8.74 -8.64
N ILE A 27 -5.44 8.76 -7.79
CA ILE A 27 -6.81 9.07 -8.23
C ILE A 27 -6.92 10.53 -8.69
N GLY A 28 -6.32 11.47 -7.95
CA GLY A 28 -6.30 12.88 -8.31
C GLY A 28 -5.63 13.11 -9.67
N ASN A 29 -4.46 12.50 -9.90
CA ASN A 29 -3.75 12.61 -11.16
C ASN A 29 -4.40 11.85 -12.33
N LEU A 30 -5.25 10.85 -12.10
CA LEU A 30 -5.97 10.17 -13.18
C LEU A 30 -7.27 10.86 -13.58
N TRP A 31 -7.97 11.47 -12.62
CA TRP A 31 -9.37 11.90 -12.81
C TRP A 31 -9.62 13.39 -12.61
N LEU A 32 -8.77 14.07 -11.84
CA LEU A 32 -8.99 15.47 -11.42
C LEU A 32 -8.04 16.46 -12.08
N ASN A 33 -6.84 16.03 -12.48
CA ASN A 33 -5.83 16.90 -13.08
C ASN A 33 -5.34 16.32 -14.41
N GLU A 34 -5.09 17.22 -15.36
CA GLU A 34 -4.45 16.86 -16.63
C GLU A 34 -2.91 16.88 -16.50
N ALA A 35 -2.23 16.13 -17.37
CA ALA A 35 -0.77 16.12 -17.41
C ALA A 35 -0.25 17.51 -17.80
N GLY A 36 0.65 18.07 -16.98
CA GLY A 36 1.25 19.39 -17.20
C GLY A 36 0.58 20.54 -16.44
N GLU A 37 -0.52 20.30 -15.71
CA GLU A 37 -1.05 21.31 -14.78
C GLU A 37 -0.21 21.40 -13.51
N GLU A 38 -0.17 22.58 -12.88
CA GLU A 38 0.62 22.83 -11.67
C GLU A 38 0.30 21.81 -10.55
N TRP A 39 -0.98 21.48 -10.38
CA TRP A 39 -1.42 20.48 -9.40
C TRP A 39 -0.92 19.06 -9.69
N HIS A 40 -0.74 18.70 -10.96
CA HIS A 40 -0.21 17.38 -11.33
C HIS A 40 1.22 17.20 -10.82
N GLU A 41 2.05 18.25 -10.95
CA GLU A 41 3.44 18.26 -10.50
C GLU A 41 3.54 18.21 -8.97
N TRP A 42 2.77 19.06 -8.26
CA TRP A 42 2.72 19.05 -6.80
C TRP A 42 2.27 17.71 -6.22
N LEU A 43 1.29 17.07 -6.86
CA LEU A 43 0.83 15.74 -6.46
C LEU A 43 1.92 14.68 -6.70
N GLY A 44 2.69 14.77 -7.78
CA GLY A 44 3.86 13.93 -8.03
C GLY A 44 4.90 14.02 -6.91
N TYR A 45 5.26 15.24 -6.49
CA TYR A 45 6.15 15.44 -5.34
C TYR A 45 5.55 14.92 -4.03
N GLY A 46 4.25 15.10 -3.84
CA GLY A 46 3.51 14.53 -2.71
C GLY A 46 3.61 13.00 -2.65
N ALA A 47 3.45 12.31 -3.79
CA ALA A 47 3.63 10.86 -3.86
C ALA A 47 5.06 10.43 -3.51
N MET A 48 6.08 11.12 -4.04
CA MET A 48 7.48 10.84 -3.69
C MET A 48 7.73 11.00 -2.19
N ALA A 49 7.24 12.08 -1.59
CA ALA A 49 7.37 12.34 -0.16
C ALA A 49 6.67 11.27 0.69
N LEU A 50 5.46 10.85 0.32
CA LEU A 50 4.71 9.80 1.03
C LEU A 50 5.42 8.44 0.97
N ILE A 51 5.99 8.08 -0.19
CA ILE A 51 6.77 6.85 -0.34
C ILE A 51 8.08 6.95 0.45
N GLY A 52 8.77 8.08 0.39
CA GLY A 52 9.99 8.34 1.17
C GLY A 52 9.75 8.21 2.69
N LEU A 53 8.67 8.83 3.18
CA LEU A 53 8.24 8.70 4.58
C LEU A 53 7.94 7.25 4.95
N ARG A 54 7.26 6.51 4.07
CA ARG A 54 6.93 5.10 4.29
C ARG A 54 8.18 4.23 4.35
N LEU A 55 9.17 4.49 3.50
CA LEU A 55 10.45 3.79 3.48
C LEU A 55 11.21 4.08 4.77
N LEU A 56 11.38 5.35 5.13
CA LEU A 56 12.06 5.76 6.36
C LEU A 56 11.41 5.14 7.60
N TRP A 57 10.09 5.15 7.68
CA TRP A 57 9.35 4.51 8.77
C TRP A 57 9.57 3.01 8.84
N GLY A 58 9.53 2.32 7.69
CA GLY A 58 9.72 0.87 7.65
C GLY A 58 11.15 0.41 7.96
N LEU A 59 12.13 1.31 7.81
CA LEU A 59 13.54 1.12 8.17
C LEU A 59 13.79 1.36 9.67
N THR A 60 13.15 2.36 10.26
CA THR A 60 13.49 2.87 11.60
C THR A 60 12.52 2.41 12.70
N LEU A 61 11.23 2.73 12.57
CA LEU A 61 10.26 2.73 13.67
C LEU A 61 9.20 1.62 13.57
N ALA A 62 9.04 1.02 12.39
CA ALA A 62 8.03 0.00 12.17
C ALA A 62 8.31 -1.29 12.99
N ARG A 63 7.25 -1.86 13.59
CA ARG A 63 7.29 -3.15 14.30
C ARG A 63 6.46 -4.21 13.57
N GLY A 64 6.88 -5.48 13.67
CA GLY A 64 6.16 -6.62 13.07
C GLY A 64 6.06 -6.57 11.54
N HIS A 65 4.85 -6.79 11.00
CA HIS A 65 4.57 -6.86 9.56
C HIS A 65 4.73 -5.52 8.81
N ALA A 66 4.87 -4.40 9.52
CA ALA A 66 5.09 -3.09 8.92
C ALA A 66 6.56 -2.82 8.54
N ARG A 67 7.49 -3.66 9.01
CA ARG A 67 8.93 -3.55 8.71
C ARG A 67 9.21 -3.79 7.24
N LEU A 68 10.15 -3.04 6.68
CA LEU A 68 10.63 -3.26 5.31
C LEU A 68 11.17 -4.68 5.13
N GLY A 69 11.84 -5.23 6.14
CA GLY A 69 12.33 -6.62 6.12
C GLY A 69 11.23 -7.67 6.03
N ALA A 70 10.03 -7.42 6.57
CA ALA A 70 8.89 -8.32 6.45
C ALA A 70 8.26 -8.28 5.04
N LEU A 71 8.52 -7.21 4.29
CA LEU A 71 8.11 -7.01 2.90
C LEU A 71 9.13 -7.56 1.90
N ILE A 72 10.25 -8.12 2.36
CA ILE A 72 11.18 -8.82 1.47
C ILE A 72 10.55 -10.18 1.11
N PRO A 73 10.31 -10.46 -0.19
CA PRO A 73 9.76 -11.74 -0.60
C PRO A 73 10.78 -12.86 -0.38
N SER A 74 10.39 -13.91 0.35
CA SER A 74 11.16 -15.14 0.51
C SER A 74 10.70 -16.22 -0.47
N ARG A 75 11.58 -17.15 -0.84
CA ARG A 75 11.21 -18.34 -1.63
C ARG A 75 10.13 -19.18 -0.95
N ASP A 76 10.12 -19.20 0.38
CA ASP A 76 9.10 -19.91 1.15
C ASP A 76 7.73 -19.23 1.06
N ASP A 77 7.67 -17.90 0.91
CA ASP A 77 6.40 -17.19 0.72
C ASP A 77 5.72 -17.62 -0.59
N PHE A 78 6.50 -17.79 -1.67
CA PHE A 78 5.97 -18.25 -2.95
C PHE A 78 5.50 -19.71 -2.90
N ARG A 79 6.26 -20.57 -2.22
CA ARG A 79 5.91 -21.99 -2.06
C ARG A 79 4.63 -22.14 -1.23
N GLN A 80 4.52 -21.44 -0.10
CA GLN A 80 3.32 -21.45 0.73
C GLN A 80 2.12 -20.84 0.02
N GLN A 81 2.33 -19.78 -0.78
CA GLN A 81 1.29 -19.22 -1.63
C GLN A 81 0.80 -20.22 -2.68
N ALA A 82 1.70 -20.97 -3.34
CA ALA A 82 1.34 -21.99 -4.33
C ALA A 82 0.53 -23.13 -3.69
N VAL A 83 0.92 -23.57 -2.49
CA VAL A 83 0.19 -24.59 -1.71
C VAL A 83 -1.18 -24.07 -1.30
N ALA A 84 -1.28 -22.86 -0.74
CA ALA A 84 -2.56 -22.24 -0.37
C ALA A 84 -3.48 -21.98 -1.59
N LEU A 85 -2.89 -21.72 -2.76
CA LEU A 85 -3.64 -21.60 -4.01
C LEU A 85 -4.18 -22.98 -4.44
N ARG A 86 -3.37 -24.03 -4.33
CA ARG A 86 -3.77 -25.42 -4.65
C ARG A 86 -4.84 -25.96 -3.69
N GLU A 87 -4.71 -25.69 -2.39
CA GLU A 87 -5.56 -26.27 -1.34
C GLU A 87 -6.83 -25.46 -1.02
N ARG A 88 -7.03 -24.30 -1.65
CA ARG A 88 -8.12 -23.34 -1.33
C ARG A 88 -8.17 -22.94 0.16
N ALA A 89 -7.09 -23.15 0.90
CA ALA A 89 -7.02 -22.80 2.32
C ALA A 89 -6.98 -21.26 2.50
N PRO A 90 -7.56 -20.73 3.60
CA PRO A 90 -7.44 -19.32 3.94
C PRO A 90 -5.96 -19.01 4.23
N ALA A 91 -5.34 -18.22 3.37
CA ALA A 91 -3.94 -17.91 3.48
C ALA A 91 -3.66 -17.06 4.74
N ALA A 92 -2.59 -17.39 5.46
CA ALA A 92 -2.16 -16.65 6.63
C ALA A 92 -1.86 -15.17 6.26
N PRO A 93 -2.32 -14.18 7.05
CA PRO A 93 -2.03 -12.77 6.79
C PRO A 93 -0.52 -12.53 6.69
N GLY A 94 -0.05 -11.98 5.56
CA GLY A 94 1.33 -11.53 5.38
C GLY A 94 2.28 -12.48 4.63
N HIS A 95 1.81 -13.63 4.14
CA HIS A 95 2.66 -14.68 3.53
C HIS A 95 2.57 -14.73 2.00
N HIS A 96 1.97 -13.73 1.35
CA HIS A 96 1.84 -13.71 -0.12
C HIS A 96 3.09 -13.07 -0.74
N GLY A 97 4.00 -13.90 -1.24
CA GLY A 97 5.22 -13.46 -1.93
C GLY A 97 4.92 -12.55 -3.11
N SER A 98 3.86 -12.84 -3.89
CA SER A 98 3.44 -11.98 -5.00
C SER A 98 2.91 -10.62 -4.54
N GLY A 99 2.28 -10.55 -3.37
CA GLY A 99 1.78 -9.30 -2.79
C GLY A 99 2.93 -8.40 -2.33
N LYS A 100 3.97 -8.99 -1.73
CA LYS A 100 5.20 -8.28 -1.35
C LYS A 100 5.92 -7.72 -2.58
N LEU A 101 6.04 -8.52 -3.64
CA LEU A 101 6.63 -8.07 -4.91
C LEU A 101 5.83 -6.93 -5.53
N ALA A 102 4.49 -7.02 -5.53
CA ALA A 102 3.62 -5.99 -6.07
C ALA A 102 3.76 -4.65 -5.34
N VAL A 103 3.96 -4.65 -4.01
CA VAL A 103 4.21 -3.42 -3.24
C VAL A 103 5.51 -2.75 -3.71
N TRP A 104 6.59 -3.50 -3.85
CA TRP A 104 7.87 -2.98 -4.36
C TRP A 104 7.76 -2.46 -5.78
N ALA A 105 7.11 -3.22 -6.67
CA ALA A 105 6.89 -2.82 -8.06
C ALA A 105 6.08 -1.52 -8.13
N LEU A 106 5.00 -1.38 -7.34
CA LEU A 106 4.20 -0.15 -7.29
C LEU A 106 5.01 1.03 -6.74
N TRP A 107 5.80 0.85 -5.68
CA TRP A 107 6.64 1.93 -5.16
C TRP A 107 7.68 2.39 -6.18
N LEU A 108 8.36 1.45 -6.83
CA LEU A 108 9.35 1.77 -7.86
C LEU A 108 8.70 2.46 -9.06
N LEU A 109 7.54 2.00 -9.52
CA LEU A 109 6.82 2.63 -10.63
C LEU A 109 6.35 4.04 -10.29
N VAL A 110 5.81 4.28 -9.09
CA VAL A 110 5.41 5.62 -8.67
C VAL A 110 6.62 6.54 -8.58
N LEU A 111 7.72 6.08 -7.98
CA LEU A 111 8.97 6.86 -7.90
C LEU A 111 9.58 7.12 -9.28
N ALA A 112 9.55 6.14 -10.17
CA ALA A 112 10.04 6.29 -11.54
C ALA A 112 9.19 7.29 -12.32
N THR A 113 7.87 7.23 -12.19
CA THR A 113 6.93 8.16 -12.85
C THR A 113 7.10 9.58 -12.33
N ALA A 114 7.15 9.76 -11.01
CA ALA A 114 7.35 11.10 -10.43
C ALA A 114 8.77 11.63 -10.71
N GLY A 115 9.79 10.76 -10.70
CA GLY A 115 11.16 11.10 -11.03
C GLY A 115 11.35 11.50 -12.50
N SER A 116 10.73 10.77 -13.44
CA SER A 116 10.75 11.16 -14.86
C SER A 116 9.94 12.44 -15.12
N GLY A 117 8.84 12.64 -14.39
CA GLY A 117 8.05 13.88 -14.43
C GLY A 117 8.79 15.10 -13.89
N TRP A 118 9.66 14.92 -12.89
CA TRP A 118 10.60 15.97 -12.48
C TRP A 118 11.72 16.15 -13.51
N PHE A 119 12.23 15.04 -14.07
CA PHE A 119 13.37 15.07 -14.98
C PHE A 119 13.07 15.77 -16.31
N GLN A 120 11.86 15.62 -16.85
CA GLN A 120 11.42 16.33 -18.06
C GLN A 120 11.39 17.87 -17.89
N ASN A 121 11.35 18.39 -16.66
CA ASN A 121 11.44 19.83 -16.38
C ASN A 121 12.89 20.36 -16.47
N THR A 122 13.87 19.50 -16.74
CA THR A 122 15.28 19.87 -16.93
C THR A 122 15.65 19.84 -18.41
N GLU A 123 16.56 20.71 -18.85
CA GLU A 123 17.04 20.75 -20.24
C GLU A 123 17.58 19.37 -20.68
N THR A 124 18.41 18.74 -19.85
CA THR A 124 18.97 17.41 -20.12
C THR A 124 17.91 16.33 -20.19
N GLY A 125 16.89 16.37 -19.34
CA GLY A 125 15.82 15.37 -19.37
C GLY A 125 14.96 15.50 -20.62
N PHE A 126 14.66 16.73 -21.05
CA PHE A 126 13.96 16.98 -22.30
C PHE A 126 14.75 16.43 -23.51
N GLU A 127 16.06 16.69 -23.59
CA GLU A 127 16.92 16.18 -24.66
C GLU A 127 17.01 14.65 -24.69
N LEU A 128 16.93 14.00 -23.52
CA LEU A 128 16.99 12.54 -23.37
C LEU A 128 15.63 11.84 -23.53
N GLY A 129 14.56 12.56 -23.86
CA GLY A 129 13.22 11.99 -24.05
C GLY A 129 12.54 11.57 -22.74
N ALA A 130 12.72 12.34 -21.67
CA ALA A 130 12.11 12.05 -20.37
C ALA A 130 10.57 12.05 -20.40
N ASP A 131 9.96 12.74 -21.36
CA ASP A 131 8.53 12.76 -21.62
C ASP A 131 8.02 11.37 -22.05
N ASP A 132 8.71 10.72 -22.99
CA ASP A 132 8.42 9.34 -23.40
C ASP A 132 8.58 8.40 -22.20
N TRP A 133 9.68 8.51 -21.45
CA TRP A 133 9.88 7.72 -20.24
C TRP A 133 8.76 7.92 -19.22
N HIS A 134 8.31 9.16 -19.02
CA HIS A 134 7.20 9.47 -18.13
C HIS A 134 5.89 8.85 -18.62
N LEU A 135 5.61 8.91 -19.92
CA LEU A 135 4.44 8.27 -20.53
C LEU A 135 4.49 6.76 -20.31
N TRP A 136 5.58 6.09 -20.68
CA TRP A 136 5.77 4.64 -20.48
C TRP A 136 5.62 4.23 -19.01
N CYS A 137 6.21 4.98 -18.08
CA CYS A 137 6.05 4.72 -16.65
C CYS A 137 4.59 4.86 -16.22
N THR A 138 3.87 5.87 -16.74
CA THR A 138 2.47 6.11 -16.42
C THR A 138 1.59 4.95 -16.90
N TRP A 139 1.77 4.47 -18.14
CA TRP A 139 1.05 3.29 -18.65
C TRP A 139 1.34 2.04 -17.81
N ALA A 140 2.60 1.80 -17.47
CA ALA A 140 3.01 0.68 -16.64
C ALA A 140 2.40 0.77 -15.22
N LEU A 141 2.38 1.98 -14.63
CA LEU A 141 1.77 2.23 -13.33
C LEU A 141 0.27 1.98 -13.35
N GLN A 142 -0.45 2.49 -14.36
CA GLN A 142 -1.89 2.26 -14.51
C GLN A 142 -2.22 0.78 -14.66
N ALA A 143 -1.48 0.06 -15.51
CA ALA A 143 -1.64 -1.39 -15.68
C ALA A 143 -1.40 -2.14 -14.35
N MET A 144 -0.37 -1.76 -13.59
CA MET A 144 -0.05 -2.37 -12.31
C MET A 144 -1.10 -2.06 -11.22
N ILE A 145 -1.64 -0.83 -11.19
CA ILE A 145 -2.75 -0.45 -10.31
C ILE A 145 -3.99 -1.29 -10.66
N ALA A 146 -4.34 -1.41 -11.94
CA ALA A 146 -5.45 -2.24 -12.38
C ALA A 146 -5.26 -3.71 -11.96
N LEU A 147 -4.07 -4.28 -12.16
CA LEU A 147 -3.73 -5.63 -11.72
C LEU A 147 -3.85 -5.78 -10.19
N HIS A 148 -3.38 -4.79 -9.44
CA HIS A 148 -3.48 -4.76 -7.98
C HIS A 148 -4.94 -4.77 -7.50
N LEU A 149 -5.80 -3.93 -8.10
CA LEU A 149 -7.23 -3.90 -7.79
C LEU A 149 -7.92 -5.22 -8.15
N CYS A 150 -7.62 -5.78 -9.32
CA CYS A 150 -8.09 -7.10 -9.72
C CYS A 150 -7.67 -8.20 -8.72
N ALA A 151 -6.43 -8.16 -8.23
CA ALA A 151 -5.94 -9.08 -7.21
C ALA A 151 -6.68 -8.93 -5.87
N ILE A 152 -7.02 -7.70 -5.46
CA ILE A 152 -7.84 -7.44 -4.28
C ILE A 152 -9.25 -8.01 -4.46
N VAL A 153 -9.89 -7.75 -5.59
CA VAL A 153 -11.24 -8.26 -5.89
C VAL A 153 -11.23 -9.80 -5.90
N TYR A 154 -10.26 -10.40 -6.60
CA TYR A 154 -10.11 -11.85 -6.68
C TYR A 154 -9.92 -12.50 -5.29
N THR A 155 -9.03 -11.95 -4.47
CA THR A 155 -8.77 -12.47 -3.12
C THR A 155 -9.95 -12.24 -2.19
N SER A 156 -10.64 -11.09 -2.29
CA SER A 156 -11.85 -10.79 -1.54
C SER A 156 -12.98 -11.77 -1.86
N TRP A 157 -13.21 -12.03 -3.15
CA TRP A 157 -14.22 -12.99 -3.62
C TRP A 157 -13.90 -14.42 -3.15
N ARG A 158 -12.64 -14.85 -3.27
CA ARG A 158 -12.19 -16.20 -2.89
C ARG A 158 -12.24 -16.44 -1.38
N GLN A 159 -11.87 -15.44 -0.58
CA GLN A 159 -11.71 -15.60 0.88
C GLN A 159 -12.93 -15.10 1.67
N ARG A 160 -13.96 -14.52 1.02
CA ARG A 160 -15.13 -13.88 1.64
C ARG A 160 -14.78 -12.95 2.81
N SER A 161 -13.58 -12.38 2.81
CA SER A 161 -13.07 -11.53 3.89
C SER A 161 -12.64 -10.20 3.30
N ASN A 162 -13.28 -9.11 3.76
CA ASN A 162 -12.99 -7.77 3.27
C ASN A 162 -11.66 -7.28 3.85
N LEU A 163 -10.57 -7.51 3.13
CA LEU A 163 -9.24 -6.96 3.43
C LEU A 163 -9.28 -5.42 3.48
N VAL A 164 -10.07 -4.79 2.62
CA VAL A 164 -10.31 -3.33 2.57
C VAL A 164 -10.87 -2.81 3.90
N THR A 165 -11.81 -3.54 4.51
CA THR A 165 -12.41 -3.13 5.80
C THR A 165 -11.41 -3.19 6.97
N ARG A 166 -10.31 -3.94 6.84
CA ARG A 166 -9.22 -3.94 7.84
C ARG A 166 -8.28 -2.74 7.68
N MET A 167 -8.27 -2.07 6.53
CA MET A 167 -7.54 -0.81 6.32
C MET A 167 -8.38 0.42 6.65
N LEU A 168 -9.71 0.31 6.71
CA LEU A 168 -10.55 1.40 7.21
C LEU A 168 -10.33 1.64 8.72
N PRO A 169 -10.38 2.91 9.18
CA PRO A 169 -10.36 3.23 10.59
C PRO A 169 -11.61 2.64 11.27
N ARG A 170 -11.43 1.54 12.01
CA ARG A 170 -12.50 0.99 12.84
C ARG A 170 -12.69 1.93 14.04
N ARG A 171 -13.79 2.68 14.06
CA ARG A 171 -14.23 3.44 15.24
C ARG A 171 -14.28 2.46 16.42
N ARG A 172 -13.54 2.74 17.51
CA ARG A 172 -13.64 1.95 18.74
C ARG A 172 -15.12 1.90 19.12
N ARG A 173 -15.74 0.71 19.08
CA ARG A 173 -16.98 0.49 19.81
C ARG A 173 -16.58 0.64 21.28
N ARG A 174 -16.91 1.77 21.90
CA ARG A 174 -16.90 1.86 23.36
C ARG A 174 -17.83 0.76 23.84
N VAL A 175 -17.27 -0.24 24.51
CA VAL A 175 -18.07 -1.21 25.26
C VAL A 175 -18.75 -0.37 26.35
N PRO A 176 -20.09 -0.32 26.43
CA PRO A 176 -20.75 0.35 27.54
C PRO A 176 -20.26 -0.33 28.81
N GLU A 177 -19.66 0.46 29.69
CA GLU A 177 -19.22 0.03 31.01
C GLU A 177 -20.48 -0.40 31.76
N ARG A 178 -20.74 -1.70 31.77
CA ARG A 178 -21.90 -2.26 32.48
C ARG A 178 -21.61 -2.04 33.95
N GLN A 179 -22.33 -1.11 34.55
CA GLN A 179 -22.32 -0.79 35.97
C GLN A 179 -22.30 -2.10 36.78
N GLN A 180 -21.23 -2.29 37.55
CA GLN A 180 -21.19 -3.30 38.60
C GLN A 180 -22.19 -2.84 39.67
N GLU A 181 -23.33 -3.53 39.76
CA GLU A 181 -24.18 -3.43 40.94
C GLU A 181 -23.43 -3.99 42.15
N PRO A 182 -23.28 -3.24 43.25
CA PRO A 182 -22.78 -3.80 44.49
C PRO A 182 -23.90 -4.65 45.11
N HIS A 183 -23.67 -5.96 45.13
CA HIS A 183 -24.41 -6.87 46.00
C HIS A 183 -24.15 -6.48 47.46
N SER A 184 -25.19 -6.04 48.16
CA SER A 184 -25.30 -6.09 49.62
C SER A 184 -26.76 -6.32 49.99
#